data_AF-A0AA46UNP4-F1
#
_entry.id   AF-A0AA46UNP4-F1
#
_cell.length_a   1.000
_cell.length_b   1.000
_cell.length_c   1.000
_cell.angle_alpha   90.00
_cell.angle_beta   90.00
_cell.angle_gamma   90.00
#
_symmetry.space_group_name_H-M   'P 1'
#
loop_
_entity.id
_entity.type
_entity.pdbx_description
1 polymer ?
#
loop_
_entity_poly.entity_id
_entity_poly.type
_entity_poly.pdbx_seq_one_letter_code
_entity_poly.pdbx_strand_id
1 'polypeptide(L)'
;MIKISVDKQSELSVLNSLKAMTLPPKRRKRLLQSAAKGSVQTSRKNQRNQKAPKGRKWQGRANKSRKKMQVRLARLLTVTGSDGNAAMIGWRKGATARVAAKHHYGHRQRHTRASAIKALRHGNKGAS
;
A
#
# COMPACT_ATOMS: atom_id res chain seq x y z
N MET A 1 -36.21 -15.40 -26.59
CA MET A 1 -34.78 -15.36 -26.94
C MET A 1 -34.16 -14.14 -26.27
N ILE A 2 -33.33 -14.32 -25.24
CA ILE A 2 -32.68 -13.20 -24.55
C ILE A 2 -31.47 -12.77 -25.38
N LYS A 3 -31.50 -11.56 -25.93
CA LYS A 3 -30.34 -10.94 -26.58
C LYS A 3 -29.43 -10.38 -25.49
N ILE A 4 -28.27 -10.99 -25.32
CA ILE A 4 -27.20 -10.43 -24.49
C ILE A 4 -26.48 -9.41 -25.38
N SER A 5 -26.66 -8.11 -25.12
CA SER A 5 -25.83 -7.08 -25.74
C SER A 5 -24.55 -6.93 -24.94
N VAL A 6 -23.41 -6.95 -25.63
CA VAL A 6 -22.11 -6.74 -24.99
C VAL A 6 -21.91 -5.25 -24.80
N ASP A 7 -21.68 -4.84 -23.55
CA ASP A 7 -21.25 -3.49 -23.22
C ASP A 7 -19.84 -3.24 -23.81
N LYS A 8 -19.68 -2.13 -24.56
CA LYS A 8 -18.42 -1.78 -25.24
C LYS A 8 -17.23 -1.67 -24.29
N GLN A 9 -17.42 -1.22 -23.05
CA GLN A 9 -16.34 -1.11 -22.08
C GLN A 9 -15.87 -2.49 -21.60
N SER A 10 -16.83 -3.37 -21.35
CA SER A 10 -16.58 -4.76 -20.98
C SER A 10 -15.85 -5.51 -22.09
N GLU A 11 -16.27 -5.33 -23.34
CA GLU A 11 -15.58 -5.90 -24.52
C GLU A 11 -14.12 -5.42 -24.62
N LEU A 12 -13.89 -4.12 -24.51
CA LEU A 12 -12.55 -3.54 -24.59
C LEU A 12 -11.64 -4.06 -23.46
N SER A 13 -12.17 -4.23 -22.25
CA SER A 13 -11.45 -4.81 -21.11
C SER A 13 -11.00 -6.25 -21.38
N VAL A 14 -11.89 -7.07 -21.95
CA VAL A 14 -11.59 -8.46 -22.33
C VAL A 14 -10.54 -8.52 -23.44
N LEU A 15 -10.68 -7.70 -24.49
CA LEU A 15 -9.71 -7.63 -25.58
C LEU A 15 -8.33 -7.16 -25.11
N ASN A 16 -8.27 -6.19 -24.19
CA ASN A 16 -7.01 -5.75 -23.59
C ASN A 16 -6.37 -6.84 -22.74
N SER A 17 -7.18 -7.62 -22.01
CA SER A 17 -6.71 -8.75 -21.21
C SER A 17 -6.13 -9.85 -22.10
N LEU A 18 -6.84 -10.21 -23.18
CA LEU A 18 -6.37 -11.16 -24.21
C LEU A 18 -5.06 -10.68 -24.85
N LYS A 19 -4.99 -9.41 -25.27
CA LYS A 19 -3.77 -8.81 -25.81
C LYS A 19 -2.61 -8.86 -24.82
N ALA A 20 -2.86 -8.61 -23.53
CA ALA A 20 -1.83 -8.69 -22.50
C ALA A 20 -1.31 -10.13 -22.30
N MET A 21 -2.19 -11.14 -22.42
CA MET A 21 -1.81 -12.55 -22.33
C MET A 21 -0.98 -13.01 -23.53
N THR A 22 -1.26 -12.50 -24.73
CA THR A 22 -0.50 -12.85 -25.95
C THR A 22 0.82 -12.10 -26.09
N LEU A 23 1.13 -11.15 -25.20
CA LEU A 23 2.41 -10.42 -25.24
C LEU A 23 3.61 -11.38 -25.08
N PRO A 24 4.71 -11.13 -25.83
CA PRO A 24 6.00 -11.78 -25.59
C PRO A 24 6.47 -11.57 -24.14
N PRO A 25 7.19 -12.52 -23.53
CA PRO A 25 7.56 -12.47 -22.11
C PRO A 25 8.24 -11.16 -21.68
N LYS A 26 9.14 -10.61 -22.51
CA LYS A 26 9.84 -9.34 -22.24
C LYS A 26 8.87 -8.14 -22.17
N ARG A 27 7.87 -8.10 -23.05
CA ARG A 27 6.85 -7.03 -23.07
C ARG A 27 5.90 -7.17 -21.88
N ARG A 28 5.49 -8.40 -21.56
CA ARG A 28 4.65 -8.70 -20.39
C ARG A 28 5.32 -8.27 -19.08
N LYS A 29 6.60 -8.64 -18.90
CA LYS A 29 7.42 -8.20 -17.76
C LYS A 29 7.49 -6.68 -17.62
N ARG A 30 7.73 -5.97 -18.72
CA ARG A 30 7.77 -4.50 -18.75
C ARG A 30 6.42 -3.88 -18.38
N LEU A 31 5.33 -4.41 -18.92
CA LEU A 31 3.97 -3.96 -18.62
C LEU A 31 3.65 -4.12 -17.13
N LEU A 32 3.86 -5.32 -16.58
CA LEU A 32 3.63 -5.62 -15.17
C LEU A 32 4.49 -4.74 -14.26
N GLN A 33 5.75 -4.51 -14.63
CA GLN A 33 6.64 -3.65 -13.87
C GLN A 33 6.18 -2.19 -13.89
N SER A 34 5.68 -1.70 -15.02
CA SER A 34 5.09 -0.35 -15.13
C SER A 34 3.82 -0.23 -14.29
N ALA A 35 2.92 -1.22 -14.35
CA ALA A 35 1.72 -1.26 -13.52
C ALA A 35 2.06 -1.25 -12.02
N ALA A 36 3.01 -2.09 -11.61
CA ALA A 36 3.46 -2.13 -10.22
C ALA A 36 4.10 -0.81 -9.77
N LYS A 37 4.89 -0.14 -10.62
CA LYS A 37 5.42 1.20 -10.36
C LYS A 37 4.29 2.22 -10.16
N GLY A 38 3.26 2.18 -11.00
CA GLY A 38 2.06 3.01 -10.86
C GLY A 38 1.37 2.79 -9.51
N SER A 39 1.14 1.54 -9.12
CA SER A 39 0.54 1.20 -7.82
C SER A 39 1.40 1.67 -6.64
N VAL A 40 2.73 1.59 -6.72
CA VAL A 40 3.64 2.15 -5.70
C VAL A 40 3.50 3.67 -5.61
N GLN A 41 3.44 4.37 -6.74
CA GLN A 41 3.27 5.83 -6.77
C GLN A 41 1.93 6.27 -6.17
N THR A 42 0.84 5.60 -6.56
CA THR A 42 -0.50 5.83 -6.01
C THR A 42 -0.53 5.57 -4.51
N SER A 43 0.07 4.47 -4.04
CA SER A 43 0.16 4.16 -2.61
C SER A 43 0.95 5.21 -1.84
N ARG A 44 2.07 5.70 -2.39
CA ARG A 44 2.85 6.81 -1.82
C ARG A 44 2.03 8.10 -1.74
N LYS A 45 1.28 8.43 -2.81
CA LYS A 45 0.39 9.61 -2.83
C LYS A 45 -0.71 9.49 -1.78
N ASN A 46 -1.33 8.32 -1.67
CA ASN A 46 -2.37 8.03 -0.67
C ASN A 46 -1.84 8.19 0.75
N GLN A 47 -0.66 7.64 1.08
CA GLN A 47 -0.05 7.83 2.40
C GLN A 47 0.28 9.30 2.68
N ARG A 48 0.86 10.04 1.72
CA ARG A 48 1.15 11.48 1.86
C ARG A 48 -0.12 12.30 2.14
N ASN A 49 -1.22 11.90 1.53
CA ASN A 49 -2.54 12.53 1.67
C ASN A 49 -3.36 11.97 2.84
N GLN A 50 -2.83 10.97 3.57
CA GLN A 50 -3.54 10.28 4.65
C GLN A 50 -4.90 9.72 4.18
N LYS A 51 -4.88 9.00 3.05
CA LYS A 51 -6.06 8.39 2.44
C LYS A 51 -5.87 6.88 2.28
N ALA A 52 -6.96 6.14 2.44
CA ALA A 52 -7.05 4.73 2.08
C ALA A 52 -7.04 4.56 0.55
N PRO A 53 -6.81 3.34 0.02
CA PRO A 53 -6.84 3.07 -1.42
C PRO A 53 -8.14 3.50 -2.11
N LYS A 54 -9.28 3.39 -1.42
CA LYS A 54 -10.60 3.85 -1.89
C LYS A 54 -10.84 5.37 -1.70
N GLY A 55 -9.82 6.15 -1.34
CA GLY A 55 -9.91 7.61 -1.19
C GLY A 55 -10.39 8.12 0.18
N ARG A 56 -10.94 7.27 1.04
CA ARG A 56 -11.38 7.63 2.41
C ARG A 56 -10.21 8.20 3.22
N LYS A 57 -10.39 9.35 3.87
CA LYS A 57 -9.39 9.93 4.78
C LYS A 57 -9.17 9.02 5.99
N TRP A 58 -7.93 8.91 6.44
CA TRP A 58 -7.58 8.21 7.67
C TRP A 58 -8.11 8.96 8.88
N GLN A 59 -8.38 8.22 9.96
CA GLN A 59 -8.66 8.81 11.25
C GLN A 59 -7.43 9.59 11.75
N GLY A 60 -7.68 10.67 12.49
CA GLY A 60 -6.63 11.45 13.14
C GLY A 60 -5.92 10.65 14.24
N ARG A 61 -4.82 11.20 14.75
CA ARG A 61 -4.10 10.58 15.88
C ARG A 61 -4.96 10.60 17.14
N ALA A 62 -4.91 9.53 17.92
CA ALA A 62 -5.62 9.43 19.20
C ALA A 62 -5.24 10.55 20.18
N ASN A 63 -3.99 11.00 20.18
CA ASN A 63 -3.49 12.06 21.07
C ASN A 63 -3.77 13.50 20.56
N LYS A 64 -4.76 13.69 19.67
CA LYS A 64 -5.17 14.98 19.07
C LYS A 64 -4.07 15.76 18.32
N SER A 65 -2.87 15.18 18.15
CA SER A 65 -1.79 15.82 17.41
C SER A 65 -2.14 15.95 15.92
N ARG A 66 -1.87 17.14 15.35
CA ARG A 66 -2.05 17.43 13.92
C ARG A 66 -0.96 16.82 13.01
N LYS A 67 0.03 16.12 13.57
CA LYS A 67 1.11 15.48 12.80
C LYS A 67 0.55 14.31 11.95
N LYS A 68 0.98 14.18 10.69
CA LYS A 68 0.58 13.06 9.81
C LYS A 68 1.07 11.71 10.35
N MET A 69 0.34 10.63 10.09
CA MET A 69 0.72 9.27 10.47
C MET A 69 1.67 8.62 9.46
N GLN A 70 2.57 7.76 9.96
CA GLN A 70 3.48 6.92 9.16
C GLN A 70 4.28 7.70 8.11
N VAL A 71 4.64 8.95 8.44
CA VAL A 71 5.42 9.82 7.55
C VAL A 71 6.71 9.10 7.15
N ARG A 72 6.99 9.09 5.83
CA ARG A 72 8.13 8.40 5.19
C ARG A 72 8.06 6.87 5.13
N LEU A 73 7.08 6.19 5.73
CA LEU A 73 6.96 4.74 5.63
C LEU A 73 6.88 4.32 4.15
N ALA A 74 5.91 4.87 3.41
CA ALA A 74 5.66 4.57 2.01
C ALA A 74 6.82 4.91 1.05
N ARG A 75 7.80 5.73 1.47
CA ARG A 75 9.01 6.01 0.66
C ARG A 75 9.80 4.72 0.38
N LEU A 76 9.73 3.76 1.29
CA LEU A 76 10.43 2.48 1.18
C LEU A 76 9.60 1.39 0.47
N LEU A 77 8.35 1.67 0.11
CA LEU A 77 7.54 0.79 -0.73
C LEU A 77 8.13 0.80 -2.14
N THR A 78 8.41 -0.36 -2.73
CA THR A 78 9.04 -0.51 -4.04
C THR A 78 8.56 -1.78 -4.74
N VAL A 79 8.78 -1.87 -6.05
CA VAL A 79 8.69 -3.14 -6.76
C VAL A 79 9.90 -3.98 -6.33
N THR A 80 9.67 -5.19 -5.84
CA THR A 80 10.71 -6.11 -5.33
C THR A 80 11.05 -7.22 -6.33
N GLY A 81 10.15 -7.51 -7.27
CA GLY A 81 10.37 -8.54 -8.28
C GLY A 81 9.36 -8.45 -9.43
N SER A 82 9.73 -9.02 -10.57
CA SER A 82 8.82 -9.28 -11.69
C SER A 82 9.37 -10.44 -12.50
N ASP A 83 8.60 -11.51 -12.63
CA ASP A 83 8.98 -12.74 -13.37
C ASP A 83 8.35 -12.80 -14.77
N GLY A 84 7.55 -11.80 -15.13
CA GLY A 84 6.82 -11.77 -16.40
C GLY A 84 5.38 -12.26 -16.29
N ASN A 85 5.03 -13.02 -15.26
CA ASN A 85 3.66 -13.45 -14.97
C ASN A 85 3.05 -12.63 -13.81
N ALA A 86 3.87 -12.26 -12.85
CA ALA A 86 3.53 -11.42 -11.72
C ALA A 86 4.58 -10.32 -11.50
N ALA A 87 4.15 -9.20 -10.92
CA ALA A 87 5.04 -8.20 -10.35
C ALA A 87 4.73 -8.06 -8.86
N MET A 88 5.78 -8.12 -8.05
CA MET A 88 5.69 -8.07 -6.60
C MET A 88 5.99 -6.66 -6.11
N ILE A 89 5.12 -6.15 -5.25
CA ILE A 89 5.31 -4.90 -4.53
C ILE A 89 5.59 -5.24 -3.07
N GLY A 90 6.65 -4.67 -2.52
CA GLY A 90 7.07 -4.92 -1.16
C GLY A 90 7.83 -3.74 -0.58
N TRP A 91 8.51 -3.98 0.53
CA TRP A 91 9.29 -2.97 1.24
C TRP A 91 10.77 -3.20 1.01
N ARG A 92 11.51 -2.12 0.71
CA ARG A 92 12.97 -2.17 0.54
C ARG A 92 13.70 -2.68 1.80
N LYS A 93 13.12 -2.50 2.99
CA LYS A 93 13.70 -2.90 4.27
C LYS A 93 12.73 -3.76 5.07
N GLY A 94 13.20 -4.88 5.61
CA GLY A 94 12.37 -5.80 6.41
C GLY A 94 11.79 -5.19 7.69
N ALA A 95 12.52 -4.28 8.35
CA ALA A 95 11.99 -3.56 9.52
C ALA A 95 10.75 -2.71 9.17
N THR A 96 10.75 -2.07 8.00
CA THR A 96 9.62 -1.29 7.48
C THR A 96 8.44 -2.19 7.14
N ALA A 97 8.70 -3.37 6.56
CA ALA A 97 7.66 -4.38 6.32
C ALA A 97 6.97 -4.78 7.62
N ARG A 98 7.74 -5.05 8.68
CA ARG A 98 7.20 -5.40 10.01
C ARG A 98 6.33 -4.29 10.60
N VAL A 99 6.77 -3.03 10.52
CA VAL A 99 5.98 -1.88 10.99
C VAL A 99 4.69 -1.75 10.19
N ALA A 100 4.76 -1.85 8.86
CA ALA A 100 3.58 -1.80 8.01
C ALA A 100 2.59 -2.92 8.32
N ALA A 101 3.07 -4.16 8.48
CA ALA A 101 2.26 -5.32 8.83
C ALA A 101 1.54 -5.13 10.18
N LYS A 102 2.26 -4.66 11.22
CA LYS A 102 1.65 -4.35 12.52
C LYS A 102 0.53 -3.33 12.42
N HIS A 103 0.68 -2.33 11.54
CA HIS A 103 -0.36 -1.34 11.32
C HIS A 103 -1.53 -1.84 10.47
N HIS A 104 -1.30 -2.76 9.53
CA HIS A 104 -2.35 -3.27 8.64
C HIS A 104 -3.23 -4.31 9.31
N TYR A 105 -2.61 -5.29 9.96
CA TYR A 105 -3.35 -6.40 10.60
C TYR A 105 -3.74 -6.07 12.05
N GLY A 106 -3.24 -4.95 12.59
CA GLY A 106 -3.28 -4.68 14.01
C GLY A 106 -2.30 -5.56 14.76
N HIS A 107 -1.88 -5.10 15.94
CA HIS A 107 -1.04 -5.88 16.83
C HIS A 107 -1.41 -5.55 18.27
N ARG A 108 -1.76 -6.58 19.05
CA ARG A 108 -2.04 -6.42 20.48
C ARG A 108 -0.70 -6.41 21.22
N GLN A 109 -0.39 -5.30 21.87
CA GLN A 109 0.74 -5.22 22.79
C GLN A 109 0.24 -5.32 24.22
N ARG A 110 0.75 -6.29 24.98
CA ARG A 110 0.56 -6.34 26.43
C ARG A 110 1.70 -5.56 27.09
N HIS A 111 1.34 -4.64 27.96
CA HIS A 111 2.29 -3.85 28.74
C HIS A 111 2.14 -4.22 30.21
N THR A 112 3.26 -4.46 30.90
CA THR A 112 3.29 -4.45 32.37
C THR A 112 3.20 -3.01 32.87
N ARG A 113 2.71 -2.80 34.09
CA ARG A 113 2.58 -1.46 34.72
C ARG A 113 3.88 -0.65 34.61
N ALA A 114 5.02 -1.29 34.91
CA ALA A 114 6.34 -0.66 34.80
C ALA A 114 6.69 -0.22 33.36
N SER A 115 6.39 -1.06 32.35
CA SER A 115 6.66 -0.73 30.95
C SER A 115 5.77 0.41 30.43
N ALA A 116 4.51 0.47 30.88
CA ALA A 116 3.58 1.55 30.55
C ALA A 116 4.03 2.88 31.17
N ILE A 117 4.41 2.88 32.44
CA ILE A 117 4.96 4.06 33.14
C ILE A 117 6.23 4.56 32.44
N LYS A 118 7.15 3.66 32.06
CA LYS A 118 8.37 4.02 31.32
C LYS A 118 8.02 4.65 29.97
N ALA A 119 7.09 4.08 29.21
CA ALA A 119 6.65 4.63 27.93
C ALA A 119 6.02 6.03 28.08
N LEU A 120 5.20 6.25 29.10
CA LEU A 120 4.59 7.55 29.40
C LEU A 120 5.66 8.61 29.76
N ARG A 121 6.65 8.26 30.60
CA ARG A 121 7.73 9.19 31.00
C ARG A 121 8.60 9.62 29.82
N HIS A 122 8.87 8.73 28.87
CA HIS A 122 9.65 9.08 27.67
C HIS A 122 8.82 9.76 26.57
N GLY A 123 7.50 9.54 26.55
CA GLY A 123 6.59 10.20 25.59
C GLY A 123 6.42 11.70 25.82
N ASN A 124 6.54 12.17 27.07
CA ASN A 124 6.37 13.59 27.42
C ASN A 124 7.60 14.47 27.12
N LYS A 125 8.80 13.90 26.94
CA LYS A 125 10.04 14.67 26.70
C LYS A 125 10.20 15.23 25.27
N GLY A 126 9.20 15.03 24.40
CA GLY A 126 9.19 15.54 23.02
C GLY A 126 8.03 16.50 22.72
N ALA A 127 7.36 16.98 23.76
CA ALA A 127 6.29 17.99 23.71
C ALA A 127 6.73 19.21 24.55
N SER A 128 7.74 19.90 24.05
CA SER A 128 8.19 21.22 24.52
C SER A 128 8.59 22.00 23.28
#